data_AF-A0A0Q0CCF2-F1
#
_entry.id   AF-A0A0Q0CCF2-F1
#
_cell.length_a   1.000
_cell.length_b   1.000
_cell.length_c   1.000
_cell.angle_alpha   90.00
_cell.angle_beta   90.00
_cell.angle_gamma   90.00
#
_symmetry.space_group_name_H-M   'P 1'
#
loop_
_entity.id
_entity.type
_entity.pdbx_description
1 polymer ?
#
loop_
_entity_poly.entity_id
_entity_poly.type
_entity_poly.pdbx_seq_one_letter_code
_entity_poly.pdbx_strand_id
1 'polypeptide(L)'
;MADKISLRVFKVTGETNTDDLSPAPDAWSRPDIPLHALAMLKMARDGIVPDVQGSIGPMKQIEEMRGQGFPIAYVGDVVGTGSSRKSATNSVLWFFGDDVPYVPNKRAGGFCFGTKIAPIFYNTMEDAGALPIEFDVSNINMGDVIDVYPYEGKVCKHDSDEVITTFEMKTPVLLDEVRAGGRIPLIIGRGLTSKARAELGLPAFDLFKTPDQPAESTKGFTLAQKMVGKACGVAGIRPGTYCEPKMTTVGSQDTTGPMTRDELKDLACLGFSTDLVMQSFCHTAAYPKPIDVKTHHTLPDFIMTRGGVSLRPGDGIIHSWLNRMLLPDTVGTGGDSHTRFPIGISFPAGSGLVAFAAATGVMPLDMPESIL
;
A
#
# COMPACT_ATOMS: atom_id res chain seq x y z
N MET A 1 -13.67 -5.34 -14.74
CA MET A 1 -14.25 -5.76 -13.45
C MET A 1 -15.72 -6.07 -13.68
N ALA A 2 -16.30 -7.04 -12.95
CA ALA A 2 -17.71 -7.38 -13.07
C ALA A 2 -18.60 -6.22 -12.56
N ASP A 3 -19.81 -6.10 -13.11
CA ASP A 3 -20.77 -5.04 -12.72
C ASP A 3 -21.32 -5.26 -11.31
N LYS A 4 -21.45 -6.53 -10.91
CA LYS A 4 -21.88 -6.99 -9.59
C LYS A 4 -20.88 -7.99 -9.04
N ILE A 5 -20.56 -7.86 -7.76
CA ILE A 5 -19.65 -8.75 -7.04
C ILE A 5 -20.30 -9.17 -5.73
N SER A 6 -20.61 -10.46 -5.61
CA SER A 6 -21.17 -11.04 -4.39
C SER A 6 -20.05 -11.48 -3.46
N LEU A 7 -20.03 -10.95 -2.23
CA LEU A 7 -18.93 -11.09 -1.27
C LEU A 7 -19.46 -11.52 0.08
N ARG A 8 -18.74 -12.43 0.75
CA ARG A 8 -18.96 -12.73 2.16
C ARG A 8 -18.13 -11.80 3.04
N VAL A 9 -18.73 -11.30 4.11
CA VAL A 9 -18.12 -10.31 4.99
C VAL A 9 -17.33 -10.97 6.12
N PHE A 10 -16.03 -10.68 6.19
CA PHE A 10 -15.21 -10.88 7.40
C PHE A 10 -15.10 -9.55 8.15
N LYS A 11 -15.99 -9.33 9.12
CA LYS A 11 -16.09 -8.06 9.87
C LYS A 11 -15.19 -8.07 11.10
N VAL A 12 -14.34 -7.07 11.25
CA VAL A 12 -13.62 -6.76 12.48
C VAL A 12 -14.16 -5.45 13.03
N THR A 13 -14.87 -5.53 14.16
CA THR A 13 -15.50 -4.35 14.80
C THR A 13 -14.43 -3.44 15.42
N GLY A 14 -14.71 -2.14 15.41
CA GLY A 14 -13.82 -1.10 15.90
C GLY A 14 -12.64 -0.78 14.97
N GLU A 15 -11.52 -0.41 15.57
CA GLU A 15 -10.29 -0.07 14.85
C GLU A 15 -9.42 -1.32 14.62
N THR A 16 -9.05 -1.54 13.37
CA THR A 16 -8.00 -2.48 12.98
C THR A 16 -6.69 -1.73 12.79
N ASN A 17 -5.79 -1.87 13.75
CA ASN A 17 -4.42 -1.39 13.61
C ASN A 17 -3.61 -2.37 12.75
N THR A 18 -2.62 -1.86 12.01
CA THR A 18 -1.69 -2.70 11.26
C THR A 18 -0.89 -3.67 12.14
N ASP A 19 -0.73 -3.39 13.44
CA ASP A 19 -0.16 -4.36 14.40
C ASP A 19 -1.08 -5.55 14.66
N ASP A 20 -2.40 -5.38 14.57
CA ASP A 20 -3.36 -6.48 14.70
C ASP A 20 -3.24 -7.47 13.54
N LEU A 21 -2.91 -6.96 12.35
CA LEU A 21 -2.75 -7.74 11.12
C LEU A 21 -1.34 -8.30 10.94
N SER A 22 -0.34 -7.63 11.54
CA SER A 22 1.08 -7.95 11.44
C SER A 22 1.79 -7.54 12.74
N PRO A 23 1.72 -8.36 13.79
CA PRO A 23 2.23 -8.00 15.11
C PRO A 23 3.74 -7.76 15.13
N ALA A 24 4.17 -6.77 15.91
CA ALA A 24 5.59 -6.42 16.04
C ALA A 24 6.52 -7.60 16.45
N PRO A 25 6.16 -8.49 17.40
CA PRO A 25 7.00 -9.63 17.79
C PRO A 25 7.33 -10.60 16.64
N ASP A 26 6.52 -10.58 15.59
CA ASP A 26 6.58 -11.45 14.41
C ASP A 26 7.21 -10.74 13.20
N ALA A 27 7.77 -9.53 13.38
CA ALA A 27 8.37 -8.76 12.28
C ALA A 27 9.45 -9.52 11.50
N TRP A 28 10.13 -10.45 12.17
CA TRP A 28 11.18 -11.30 11.61
C TRP A 28 10.69 -12.26 10.51
N SER A 29 9.41 -12.64 10.52
CA SER A 29 8.83 -13.57 9.54
C SER A 29 8.15 -12.86 8.36
N ARG A 30 8.06 -11.53 8.36
CA ARG A 30 7.34 -10.74 7.33
C ARG A 30 7.65 -11.10 5.86
N PRO A 31 8.90 -11.43 5.48
CA PRO A 31 9.21 -11.83 4.09
C PRO A 31 8.63 -13.19 3.68
N ASP A 32 8.33 -14.06 4.66
CA ASP A 32 7.65 -15.33 4.45
C ASP A 32 6.14 -15.12 4.65
N ILE A 33 5.45 -14.71 3.59
CA ILE A 33 4.04 -14.30 3.64
C ILE A 33 3.13 -15.39 4.23
N PRO A 34 3.17 -16.66 3.78
CA PRO A 34 2.31 -17.71 4.34
C PRO A 34 2.56 -17.92 5.85
N LEU A 35 3.82 -17.93 6.27
CA LEU A 35 4.17 -18.11 7.68
C LEU A 35 3.71 -16.91 8.52
N HIS A 36 3.97 -15.70 8.04
CA HIS A 36 3.63 -14.48 8.76
C HIS A 36 2.11 -14.29 8.88
N ALA A 37 1.35 -14.70 7.86
CA ALA A 37 -0.11 -14.59 7.86
C ALA A 37 -0.76 -15.36 9.02
N LEU A 38 -0.13 -16.43 9.53
CA LEU A 38 -0.62 -17.15 10.72
C LEU A 38 -0.75 -16.25 11.96
N ALA A 39 0.03 -15.17 12.06
CA ALA A 39 0.00 -14.25 13.19
C ALA A 39 -1.10 -13.17 13.09
N MET A 40 -1.78 -13.05 11.95
CA MET A 40 -2.86 -12.08 11.74
C MET A 40 -4.00 -12.31 12.73
N LEU A 41 -4.38 -11.28 13.47
CA LEU A 41 -5.47 -11.31 14.45
C LEU A 41 -5.30 -12.41 15.52
N LYS A 42 -4.05 -12.72 15.91
CA LYS A 42 -3.75 -13.74 16.94
C LYS A 42 -4.15 -13.35 18.36
N MET A 43 -4.51 -12.09 18.59
CA MET A 43 -5.03 -11.60 19.87
C MET A 43 -6.55 -11.52 19.78
N ALA A 44 -7.26 -12.26 20.63
CA ALA A 44 -8.72 -12.26 20.68
C ALA A 44 -9.30 -10.84 20.80
N ARG A 45 -10.40 -10.62 20.06
CA ARG A 45 -11.22 -9.42 20.09
C ARG A 45 -12.67 -9.80 19.80
N ASP A 46 -13.57 -8.83 19.93
CA ASP A 46 -14.98 -9.07 19.65
C ASP A 46 -15.19 -9.64 18.24
N GLY A 47 -15.97 -10.71 18.14
CA GLY A 47 -16.22 -11.45 16.88
C GLY A 47 -15.04 -12.25 16.31
N ILE A 48 -13.84 -12.20 16.89
CA ILE A 48 -12.63 -12.86 16.35
C ILE A 48 -11.99 -13.79 17.38
N VAL A 49 -11.98 -15.08 17.07
CA VAL A 49 -11.46 -16.13 17.95
C VAL A 49 -10.21 -16.75 17.34
N PRO A 50 -9.00 -16.45 17.87
CA PRO A 50 -7.78 -17.06 17.38
C PRO A 50 -7.73 -18.55 17.68
N ASP A 51 -7.16 -19.34 16.76
CA ASP A 51 -6.96 -20.77 16.94
C ASP A 51 -6.05 -21.07 18.14
N VAL A 52 -5.03 -20.23 18.34
CA VAL A 52 -4.13 -20.27 19.50
C VAL A 52 -3.85 -18.84 19.95
N GLN A 53 -4.46 -18.43 21.07
CA GLN A 53 -4.30 -17.09 21.64
C GLN A 53 -2.82 -16.66 21.72
N GLY A 54 -2.51 -15.51 21.11
CA GLY A 54 -1.18 -14.91 21.09
C GLY A 54 -0.19 -15.53 20.09
N SER A 55 -0.59 -16.58 19.35
CA SER A 55 0.29 -17.31 18.44
C SER A 55 -0.29 -17.47 17.04
N ILE A 56 -1.50 -18.02 16.92
CA ILE A 56 -2.16 -18.33 15.64
C ILE A 56 -3.53 -17.64 15.60
N GLY A 57 -3.76 -16.87 14.54
CA GLY A 57 -5.01 -16.18 14.24
C GLY A 57 -6.22 -17.09 14.01
N PRO A 58 -7.35 -16.52 13.55
CA PRO A 58 -8.64 -17.21 13.42
C PRO A 58 -8.71 -18.08 12.15
N MET A 59 -7.78 -19.02 12.00
CA MET A 59 -7.63 -19.83 10.77
C MET A 59 -8.88 -20.69 10.51
N LYS A 60 -9.45 -21.30 11.55
CA LYS A 60 -10.67 -22.10 11.42
C LYS A 60 -11.87 -21.26 10.98
N GLN A 61 -12.02 -20.07 11.56
CA GLN A 61 -13.11 -19.15 11.20
C GLN A 61 -12.99 -18.69 9.74
N ILE A 62 -11.77 -18.38 9.28
CA ILE A 62 -11.51 -18.02 7.89
C ILE A 62 -11.83 -19.18 6.94
N GLU A 63 -11.40 -20.40 7.28
CA GLU A 63 -11.62 -21.57 6.43
C GLU A 63 -13.10 -21.97 6.35
N GLU A 64 -13.82 -21.90 7.47
CA GLU A 64 -15.27 -22.12 7.50
C GLU A 64 -16.01 -21.14 6.57
N MET A 65 -15.59 -19.87 6.54
CA MET A 65 -16.18 -18.87 5.66
C MET A 65 -15.87 -19.09 4.18
N ARG A 66 -14.67 -19.59 3.85
CA ARG A 66 -14.31 -19.95 2.47
C ARG A 66 -15.15 -21.10 1.94
N GLY A 67 -15.50 -22.05 2.81
CA GLY A 67 -16.29 -23.24 2.45
C GLY A 67 -17.72 -22.96 1.97
N GLN A 68 -18.23 -21.73 2.12
CA GLN A 68 -19.64 -21.39 1.86
C GLN A 68 -19.86 -20.52 0.61
N GLY A 69 -18.95 -20.56 -0.37
CA GLY A 69 -19.29 -20.24 -1.77
C GLY A 69 -19.14 -18.80 -2.29
N PHE A 70 -18.46 -17.90 -1.57
CA PHE A 70 -18.18 -16.52 -2.05
C PHE A 70 -16.76 -16.07 -1.70
N PRO A 71 -16.13 -15.19 -2.50
CA PRO A 71 -14.93 -14.47 -2.07
C PRO A 71 -15.21 -13.69 -0.79
N ILE A 72 -14.18 -13.53 0.04
CA ILE A 72 -14.31 -12.87 1.33
C ILE A 72 -13.79 -11.43 1.22
N ALA A 73 -14.55 -10.48 1.75
CA ALA A 73 -14.13 -9.09 1.93
C ALA A 73 -13.71 -8.86 3.39
N TYR A 74 -12.57 -8.20 3.58
CA TYR A 74 -12.18 -7.69 4.90
C TYR A 74 -12.94 -6.40 5.18
N VAL A 75 -13.70 -6.34 6.27
CA VAL A 75 -14.55 -5.18 6.60
C VAL A 75 -14.24 -4.71 8.01
N GLY A 76 -14.05 -3.41 8.23
CA GLY A 76 -13.88 -2.85 9.58
C GLY A 76 -14.32 -1.39 9.68
N ASP A 77 -14.55 -0.88 10.89
CA ASP A 77 -15.05 0.49 11.04
C ASP A 77 -13.94 1.50 10.73
N VAL A 78 -12.76 1.28 11.29
CA VAL A 78 -11.52 2.01 10.95
C VAL A 78 -10.44 0.98 10.62
N VAL A 79 -9.83 1.05 9.43
CA VAL A 79 -8.92 0.01 8.93
C VAL A 79 -7.53 0.57 8.61
N GLY A 80 -6.49 -0.12 9.07
CA GLY A 80 -5.12 0.06 8.60
C GLY A 80 -4.36 1.20 9.26
N THR A 81 -4.76 1.64 10.44
CA THR A 81 -4.06 2.67 11.20
C THR A 81 -2.66 2.19 11.65
N GLY A 82 -1.79 3.16 11.96
CA GLY A 82 -0.46 2.89 12.49
C GLY A 82 0.64 2.81 11.42
N SER A 83 1.38 1.70 11.43
CA SER A 83 2.65 1.53 10.72
C SER A 83 2.46 1.20 9.24
N SER A 84 3.38 1.65 8.38
CA SER A 84 3.39 1.39 6.92
C SER A 84 3.80 -0.05 6.53
N ARG A 85 3.64 -1.02 7.42
CA ARG A 85 4.10 -2.39 7.22
C ARG A 85 3.25 -3.11 6.16
N LYS A 86 3.83 -3.32 4.96
CA LYS A 86 3.17 -4.06 3.86
C LYS A 86 2.73 -5.47 4.27
N SER A 87 3.38 -6.07 5.26
CA SER A 87 3.00 -7.37 5.81
C SER A 87 1.56 -7.43 6.32
N ALA A 88 0.97 -6.33 6.81
CA ALA A 88 -0.44 -6.29 7.17
C ALA A 88 -1.35 -6.57 5.96
N THR A 89 -1.11 -5.86 4.84
CA THR A 89 -1.78 -6.13 3.56
C THR A 89 -1.49 -7.54 3.06
N ASN A 90 -0.22 -7.99 3.08
CA ASN A 90 0.13 -9.33 2.64
C ASN A 90 -0.64 -10.42 3.42
N SER A 91 -0.81 -10.29 4.74
CA SER A 91 -1.58 -11.24 5.54
C SER A 91 -3.06 -11.26 5.14
N VAL A 92 -3.68 -10.08 4.97
CA VAL A 92 -5.08 -9.96 4.52
C VAL A 92 -5.25 -10.61 3.15
N LEU A 93 -4.39 -10.28 2.18
CA LEU A 93 -4.47 -10.80 0.82
C LEU A 93 -4.08 -12.27 0.72
N TRP A 94 -3.23 -12.77 1.63
CA TRP A 94 -2.96 -14.20 1.71
C TRP A 94 -4.26 -14.99 1.98
N PHE A 95 -5.11 -14.47 2.87
CA PHE A 95 -6.36 -15.14 3.18
C PHE A 95 -7.51 -14.85 2.21
N PHE A 96 -7.58 -13.63 1.67
CA PHE A 96 -8.76 -13.11 0.97
C PHE A 96 -8.51 -12.62 -0.46
N GLY A 97 -7.27 -12.68 -0.93
CA GLY A 97 -6.89 -12.39 -2.31
C GLY A 97 -6.76 -13.64 -3.17
N ASP A 98 -6.32 -13.42 -4.41
CA ASP A 98 -6.18 -14.41 -5.46
C ASP A 98 -4.71 -14.81 -5.65
N ASP A 99 -4.50 -16.05 -6.09
CA ASP A 99 -3.17 -16.51 -6.50
C ASP A 99 -2.67 -15.74 -7.73
N VAL A 100 -1.41 -15.31 -7.69
CA VAL A 100 -0.77 -14.69 -8.84
C VAL A 100 -0.11 -15.79 -9.69
N PRO A 101 -0.49 -15.96 -10.98
CA PRO A 101 0.05 -17.02 -11.81
C PRO A 101 1.58 -17.03 -11.83
N TYR A 102 2.16 -18.19 -11.55
CA TYR A 102 3.62 -18.42 -11.55
C TYR A 102 4.44 -17.63 -10.51
N VAL A 103 3.79 -16.92 -9.58
CA VAL A 103 4.46 -16.22 -8.48
C VAL A 103 4.12 -16.93 -7.16
N PRO A 104 5.03 -17.75 -6.61
CA PRO A 104 4.74 -18.52 -5.41
C PRO A 104 4.63 -17.63 -4.17
N ASN A 105 3.80 -18.06 -3.21
CA ASN A 105 3.71 -17.48 -1.87
C ASN A 105 3.41 -15.97 -1.84
N LYS A 106 2.79 -15.43 -2.89
CA LYS A 106 2.26 -14.07 -2.94
C LYS A 106 0.87 -14.09 -3.55
N ARG A 107 -0.04 -13.31 -2.97
CA ARG A 107 -1.40 -13.10 -3.46
C ARG A 107 -1.65 -11.61 -3.70
N ALA A 108 -2.57 -11.32 -4.60
CA ALA A 108 -2.97 -9.98 -5.03
C ALA A 108 -4.51 -9.93 -5.09
N GLY A 109 -5.09 -8.78 -5.48
CA GLY A 109 -6.54 -8.69 -5.58
C GLY A 109 -7.22 -8.58 -4.21
N GLY A 110 -8.44 -9.10 -4.11
CA GLY A 110 -9.24 -9.06 -2.88
C GLY A 110 -9.94 -7.72 -2.62
N PHE A 111 -10.73 -7.69 -1.54
CA PHE A 111 -11.67 -6.61 -1.23
C PHE A 111 -11.48 -6.13 0.21
N CYS A 112 -11.43 -4.82 0.41
CA CYS A 112 -11.27 -4.22 1.73
C CYS A 112 -12.17 -3.00 1.88
N PHE A 113 -13.08 -3.06 2.84
CA PHE A 113 -14.06 -2.01 3.07
C PHE A 113 -13.97 -1.48 4.49
N GLY A 114 -14.27 -0.19 4.65
CA GLY A 114 -14.47 0.36 5.97
C GLY A 114 -15.06 1.75 5.97
N THR A 115 -15.60 2.18 7.10
CA THR A 115 -16.08 3.57 7.23
C THR A 115 -14.91 4.55 7.07
N LYS A 116 -13.73 4.14 7.56
CA LYS A 116 -12.48 4.85 7.30
C LYS A 116 -11.33 3.89 7.03
N ILE A 117 -10.50 4.20 6.04
CA ILE A 117 -9.26 3.47 5.72
C ILE A 117 -8.09 4.45 5.81
N ALA A 118 -7.06 4.10 6.57
CA ALA A 118 -5.88 4.93 6.70
C ALA A 118 -5.17 5.10 5.34
N PRO A 119 -4.72 6.31 4.96
CA PRO A 119 -4.21 6.57 3.60
C PRO A 119 -3.05 5.66 3.14
N ILE A 120 -2.11 5.34 4.03
CA ILE A 120 -0.97 4.47 3.70
C ILE A 120 -1.46 3.04 3.42
N PHE A 121 -2.41 2.55 4.21
CA PHE A 121 -2.98 1.22 4.04
C PHE A 121 -3.83 1.15 2.77
N TYR A 122 -4.65 2.18 2.51
CA TYR A 122 -5.40 2.33 1.25
C TYR A 122 -4.46 2.19 0.05
N ASN A 123 -3.37 2.95 0.05
CA ASN A 123 -2.40 2.91 -1.03
C ASN A 123 -1.68 1.56 -1.14
N THR A 124 -1.44 0.88 -0.01
CA THR A 124 -0.81 -0.44 -0.05
C THR A 124 -1.76 -1.50 -0.63
N MET A 125 -3.07 -1.37 -0.38
CA MET A 125 -4.10 -2.25 -0.94
C MET A 125 -4.26 -2.03 -2.46
N GLU A 126 -4.37 -0.78 -2.92
CA GLU A 126 -4.50 -0.45 -4.35
C GLU A 126 -3.24 -0.87 -5.15
N ASP A 127 -2.05 -0.68 -4.58
CA ASP A 127 -0.78 -1.10 -5.21
C ASP A 127 -0.68 -2.62 -5.35
N ALA A 128 -1.34 -3.37 -4.45
CA ALA A 128 -1.39 -4.83 -4.47
C ALA A 128 -2.57 -5.40 -5.29
N GLY A 129 -3.32 -4.56 -6.00
CA GLY A 129 -4.43 -4.97 -6.86
C GLY A 129 -5.75 -5.19 -6.13
N ALA A 130 -5.81 -4.94 -4.82
CA ALA A 130 -7.06 -5.00 -4.07
C ALA A 130 -7.97 -3.82 -4.41
N LEU A 131 -9.26 -3.96 -4.09
CA LEU A 131 -10.24 -2.89 -4.17
C LEU A 131 -10.56 -2.33 -2.77
N PRO A 132 -9.87 -1.26 -2.32
CA PRO A 132 -10.22 -0.54 -1.10
C PRO A 132 -11.32 0.50 -1.34
N ILE A 133 -12.43 0.44 -0.59
CA ILE A 133 -13.52 1.42 -0.67
C ILE A 133 -13.93 1.90 0.73
N GLU A 134 -14.12 3.21 0.88
CA GLU A 134 -14.69 3.81 2.08
C GLU A 134 -16.21 3.95 1.96
N PHE A 135 -16.97 3.36 2.88
CA PHE A 135 -18.43 3.53 3.01
C PHE A 135 -18.92 3.13 4.39
N ASP A 136 -20.13 3.54 4.78
CA ASP A 136 -20.68 3.15 6.07
C ASP A 136 -20.90 1.63 6.17
N VAL A 137 -20.20 1.00 7.11
CA VAL A 137 -20.25 -0.45 7.38
C VAL A 137 -21.02 -0.78 8.65
N SER A 138 -21.77 0.16 9.23
CA SER A 138 -22.52 -0.01 10.49
C SER A 138 -23.57 -1.13 10.41
N ASN A 139 -24.23 -1.28 9.26
CA ASN A 139 -25.27 -2.29 9.01
C ASN A 139 -24.73 -3.54 8.31
N ILE A 140 -23.42 -3.81 8.42
CA ILE A 140 -22.74 -4.95 7.79
C ILE A 140 -22.07 -5.80 8.88
N ASN A 141 -22.50 -7.05 9.01
CA ASN A 141 -22.10 -7.96 10.08
C ASN A 141 -21.23 -9.12 9.58
N MET A 142 -20.53 -9.78 10.51
CA MET A 142 -19.75 -10.98 10.21
C MET A 142 -20.62 -12.06 9.56
N GLY A 143 -20.17 -12.60 8.43
CA GLY A 143 -20.84 -13.68 7.71
C GLY A 143 -21.92 -13.24 6.72
N ASP A 144 -22.33 -11.96 6.74
CA ASP A 144 -23.27 -11.41 5.76
C ASP A 144 -22.75 -11.64 4.33
N VAL A 145 -23.68 -11.83 3.39
CA VAL A 145 -23.38 -11.82 1.96
C VAL A 145 -23.95 -10.52 1.39
N ILE A 146 -23.09 -9.75 0.72
CA ILE A 146 -23.42 -8.45 0.13
C ILE A 146 -23.12 -8.45 -1.37
N ASP A 147 -23.89 -7.69 -2.12
CA ASP A 147 -23.66 -7.43 -3.54
C ASP A 147 -23.11 -6.01 -3.71
N VAL A 148 -21.85 -5.91 -4.13
CA VAL A 148 -21.18 -4.64 -4.42
C VAL A 148 -21.29 -4.34 -5.92
N TYR A 149 -21.71 -3.13 -6.25
CA TYR A 149 -21.81 -2.63 -7.63
C TYR A 149 -20.78 -1.51 -7.85
N PRO A 150 -19.54 -1.83 -8.29
CA PRO A 150 -18.44 -0.85 -8.33
C PRO A 150 -18.70 0.35 -9.23
N TYR A 151 -19.43 0.16 -10.33
CA TYR A 151 -19.74 1.24 -11.27
C TYR A 151 -20.95 2.08 -10.87
N GLU A 152 -21.88 1.51 -10.09
CA GLU A 152 -23.07 2.22 -9.61
C GLU A 152 -22.86 2.89 -8.24
N GLY A 153 -21.79 2.54 -7.52
CA GLY A 153 -21.50 3.15 -6.22
C GLY A 153 -22.48 2.72 -5.13
N LYS A 154 -22.95 1.47 -5.14
CA LYS A 154 -23.91 0.95 -4.14
C LYS A 154 -23.56 -0.45 -3.64
N VAL A 155 -23.98 -0.73 -2.41
CA VAL A 155 -23.90 -2.05 -1.78
C VAL A 155 -25.32 -2.46 -1.40
N CYS A 156 -25.73 -3.64 -1.85
CA CYS A 156 -27.05 -4.22 -1.57
C CYS A 156 -26.90 -5.49 -0.74
N LYS A 157 -27.97 -5.87 -0.05
CA LYS A 157 -28.06 -7.21 0.54
C LYS A 157 -28.13 -8.25 -0.57
N HIS A 158 -27.40 -9.35 -0.44
CA HIS A 158 -27.42 -10.41 -1.46
C HIS A 158 -28.84 -10.95 -1.68
N ASP A 159 -29.17 -11.25 -2.94
CA ASP A 159 -30.50 -11.67 -3.40
C ASP A 159 -31.65 -10.69 -3.07
N SER A 160 -31.33 -9.40 -2.92
CA SER A 160 -32.28 -8.33 -2.67
C SER A 160 -31.89 -7.04 -3.38
N ASP A 161 -32.88 -6.19 -3.70
CA ASP A 161 -32.67 -4.81 -4.17
C ASP A 161 -32.51 -3.81 -3.00
N GLU A 162 -32.50 -4.30 -1.76
CA GLU A 162 -32.30 -3.49 -0.55
C GLU A 162 -30.88 -2.92 -0.52
N VAL A 163 -30.79 -1.61 -0.73
CA VAL A 163 -29.52 -0.86 -0.62
C VAL A 163 -29.16 -0.70 0.86
N ILE A 164 -28.01 -1.26 1.24
CA ILE A 164 -27.44 -1.13 2.58
C ILE A 164 -26.75 0.23 2.71
N THR A 165 -25.95 0.59 1.70
CA THR A 165 -25.17 1.83 1.68
C THR A 165 -24.76 2.21 0.25
N THR A 166 -24.34 3.45 0.07
CA THR A 166 -23.81 4.00 -1.18
C THR A 166 -22.41 4.56 -0.96
N PHE A 167 -21.61 4.61 -2.02
CA PHE A 167 -20.23 5.04 -1.95
C PHE A 167 -19.80 5.77 -3.22
N GLU A 168 -18.77 6.59 -3.08
CA GLU A 168 -18.07 7.17 -4.21
C GLU A 168 -16.67 6.58 -4.26
N MET A 169 -16.23 6.23 -5.47
CA MET A 169 -14.86 5.77 -5.69
C MET A 169 -13.93 6.97 -5.56
N LYS A 170 -12.84 6.82 -4.80
CA LYS A 170 -11.81 7.87 -4.64
C LYS A 170 -11.31 8.40 -5.99
N THR A 171 -11.19 7.51 -6.97
CA THR A 171 -10.86 7.84 -8.35
C THR A 171 -11.46 6.79 -9.29
N PRO A 172 -11.98 7.19 -10.46
CA PRO A 172 -12.48 6.23 -11.45
C PRO A 172 -11.36 5.32 -12.01
N VAL A 173 -10.08 5.70 -11.83
CA VAL A 173 -8.90 4.94 -12.25
C VAL A 173 -8.69 3.67 -11.43
N LEU A 174 -9.20 3.60 -10.20
CA LEU A 174 -9.02 2.45 -9.31
C LEU A 174 -9.51 1.13 -9.95
N LEU A 175 -10.53 1.18 -10.81
CA LEU A 175 -11.00 -0.01 -11.53
C LEU A 175 -10.02 -0.49 -12.61
N ASP A 176 -9.26 0.44 -13.23
CA ASP A 176 -8.16 0.08 -14.13
C ASP A 176 -6.99 -0.51 -13.36
N GLU A 177 -6.73 -0.03 -12.14
CA GLU A 177 -5.69 -0.55 -11.26
C GLU A 177 -5.97 -1.99 -10.86
N VAL A 178 -7.19 -2.27 -10.37
CA VAL A 178 -7.62 -3.64 -10.05
C VAL A 178 -7.51 -4.55 -11.28
N ARG A 179 -7.96 -4.09 -12.45
CA ARG A 179 -7.86 -4.86 -13.70
C ARG A 179 -6.41 -5.16 -14.09
N ALA A 180 -5.48 -4.25 -13.81
CA ALA A 180 -4.06 -4.42 -14.09
C ALA A 180 -3.33 -5.29 -13.04
N GLY A 181 -4.02 -5.73 -11.99
CA GLY A 181 -3.41 -6.45 -10.86
C GLY A 181 -2.67 -5.53 -9.89
N GLY A 182 -2.98 -4.23 -9.89
CA GLY A 182 -2.41 -3.21 -9.02
C GLY A 182 -2.10 -1.90 -9.74
N ARG A 183 -2.04 -0.82 -8.95
CA ARG A 183 -1.65 0.50 -9.47
C ARG A 183 -0.24 0.52 -10.06
N ILE A 184 0.72 -0.14 -9.42
CA ILE A 184 2.12 -0.20 -9.90
C ILE A 184 2.21 -0.87 -11.29
N PRO A 185 1.66 -2.09 -11.50
CA PRO A 185 1.56 -2.68 -12.84
C PRO A 185 0.86 -1.78 -13.87
N LEU A 186 -0.24 -1.10 -13.48
CA LEU A 186 -0.96 -0.18 -14.37
C LEU A 186 -0.05 0.95 -14.88
N ILE A 187 0.70 1.60 -13.98
CA ILE A 187 1.57 2.72 -14.34
C ILE A 187 2.67 2.26 -15.30
N ILE A 188 3.30 1.12 -15.01
CA ILE A 188 4.34 0.54 -15.87
C ILE A 188 3.76 0.20 -17.25
N GLY A 189 2.63 -0.50 -17.29
CA GLY A 189 1.99 -0.92 -18.55
C GLY A 189 1.47 0.26 -19.38
N ARG A 190 0.91 1.28 -18.73
CA ARG A 190 0.48 2.53 -19.36
C ARG A 190 1.68 3.28 -19.93
N GLY A 191 2.76 3.42 -19.17
CA GLY A 191 4.00 4.07 -19.61
C GLY A 191 4.63 3.35 -20.81
N LEU A 192 4.68 2.02 -20.79
CA LEU A 192 5.14 1.21 -21.92
C LEU A 192 4.28 1.44 -23.17
N THR A 193 2.95 1.44 -23.01
CA THR A 193 2.01 1.70 -24.11
C THR A 193 2.22 3.08 -24.72
N SER A 194 2.36 4.12 -23.90
CA SER A 194 2.61 5.49 -24.36
C SER A 194 3.92 5.60 -25.15
N LYS A 195 5.01 4.99 -24.66
CA LYS A 195 6.30 4.97 -25.36
C LYS A 195 6.21 4.26 -26.72
N ALA A 196 5.60 3.08 -26.76
CA ALA A 196 5.43 2.33 -28.00
C ALA A 196 4.63 3.12 -29.05
N ARG A 197 3.55 3.79 -28.63
CA ARG A 197 2.72 4.61 -29.54
C ARG A 197 3.46 5.82 -30.07
N ALA A 198 4.23 6.51 -29.22
CA ALA A 198 5.06 7.64 -29.65
C ALA A 198 6.09 7.21 -30.72
N GLU A 199 6.76 6.07 -30.51
CA GLU A 199 7.72 5.52 -31.47
C GLU A 199 7.05 5.12 -32.79
N LEU A 200 5.81 4.63 -32.73
CA LEU A 200 5.00 4.27 -33.91
C LEU A 200 4.34 5.48 -34.58
N GLY A 201 4.54 6.71 -34.08
CA GLY A 201 3.88 7.91 -34.61
C GLY A 201 2.35 7.91 -34.43
N LEU A 202 1.83 7.12 -33.49
CA LEU A 202 0.40 7.04 -33.20
C LEU A 202 -0.01 8.12 -32.18
N PRO A 203 -1.26 8.63 -32.26
CA PRO A 203 -1.75 9.60 -31.29
C PRO A 203 -1.84 9.01 -29.88
N ALA A 204 -1.98 9.89 -28.87
CA ALA A 204 -2.25 9.49 -27.49
C ALA A 204 -3.43 8.51 -27.40
N PHE A 205 -3.37 7.59 -26.43
CA PHE A 205 -4.34 6.51 -26.26
C PHE A 205 -5.38 6.87 -25.22
N ASP A 206 -6.65 6.59 -25.49
CA ASP A 206 -7.82 6.99 -24.69
C ASP A 206 -8.50 5.80 -23.97
N LEU A 207 -7.92 4.59 -24.01
CA LEU A 207 -8.49 3.41 -23.35
C LEU A 207 -8.43 3.48 -21.81
N PHE A 208 -7.40 4.13 -21.26
CA PHE A 208 -7.22 4.22 -19.82
C PHE A 208 -8.01 5.39 -19.27
N LYS A 209 -8.71 5.17 -18.17
CA LYS A 209 -9.34 6.28 -17.44
C LYS A 209 -8.25 7.22 -16.94
N THR A 210 -8.50 8.50 -17.12
CA THR A 210 -7.67 9.57 -16.56
C THR A 210 -8.33 10.11 -15.31
N PRO A 211 -7.55 10.49 -14.28
CA PRO A 211 -8.06 11.20 -13.12
C PRO A 211 -8.74 12.51 -13.55
N ASP A 212 -9.81 12.88 -12.85
CA ASP A 212 -10.51 14.12 -13.11
C ASP A 212 -9.59 15.31 -12.86
N GLN A 213 -9.61 16.27 -13.78
CA GLN A 213 -8.87 17.52 -13.59
C GLN A 213 -9.70 18.40 -12.64
N PRO A 214 -9.13 18.86 -11.51
CA PRO A 214 -9.86 19.76 -10.63
C PRO A 214 -10.16 21.08 -11.34
N ALA A 215 -11.23 21.76 -10.92
CA ALA A 215 -11.67 23.01 -11.49
C ALA A 215 -10.55 24.06 -11.53
N GLU A 216 -10.51 24.85 -12.61
CA GLU A 216 -9.56 25.94 -12.73
C GLU A 216 -9.71 26.92 -11.57
N SER A 217 -8.58 27.38 -11.03
CA SER A 217 -8.56 28.28 -9.88
C SER A 217 -7.42 29.29 -10.01
N THR A 218 -7.77 30.56 -9.85
CA THR A 218 -6.85 31.70 -9.85
C THR A 218 -6.20 31.94 -8.48
N LYS A 219 -6.59 31.20 -7.44
CA LYS A 219 -6.01 31.31 -6.10
C LYS A 219 -4.54 30.86 -6.11
N GLY A 220 -3.74 31.32 -5.14
CA GLY A 220 -2.36 30.84 -4.99
C GLY A 220 -2.25 29.35 -4.65
N PHE A 221 -1.02 28.84 -4.62
CA PHE A 221 -0.69 27.49 -4.13
C PHE A 221 -0.17 27.52 -2.70
N THR A 222 -0.51 26.52 -1.90
CA THR A 222 0.11 26.29 -0.58
C THR A 222 1.56 25.82 -0.74
N LEU A 223 2.32 25.79 0.36
CA LEU A 223 3.72 25.32 0.33
C LEU A 223 3.83 23.89 -0.19
N ALA A 224 3.00 22.97 0.33
CA ALA A 224 2.98 21.57 -0.11
C ALA A 224 2.67 21.44 -1.62
N GLN A 225 1.68 22.20 -2.10
CA GLN A 225 1.31 22.21 -3.52
C GLN A 225 2.45 22.71 -4.41
N LYS A 226 3.21 23.72 -3.96
CA LYS A 226 4.39 24.23 -4.68
C LYS A 226 5.54 23.22 -4.69
N MET A 227 5.81 22.55 -3.57
CA MET A 227 6.87 21.53 -3.49
C MET A 227 6.59 20.35 -4.45
N VAL A 228 5.35 19.84 -4.45
CA VAL A 228 4.94 18.76 -5.36
C VAL A 228 4.94 19.25 -6.82
N GLY A 229 4.43 20.47 -7.08
CA GLY A 229 4.48 21.07 -8.42
C GLY A 229 5.89 21.16 -8.96
N LYS A 230 6.83 21.67 -8.17
CA LYS A 230 8.25 21.77 -8.55
C LYS A 230 8.82 20.39 -8.92
N ALA A 231 8.50 19.35 -8.16
CA ALA A 231 8.93 17.98 -8.46
C ALA A 231 8.27 17.38 -9.70
N CYS A 232 7.15 17.94 -10.17
CA CYS A 232 6.47 17.58 -11.42
C CYS A 232 6.80 18.53 -12.58
N GLY A 233 7.64 19.56 -12.38
CA GLY A 233 7.98 20.55 -13.41
C GLY A 233 6.91 21.63 -13.66
N VAL A 234 5.97 21.84 -12.73
CA VAL A 234 4.91 22.87 -12.82
C VAL A 234 4.89 23.79 -11.60
N ALA A 235 4.13 24.89 -11.66
CA ALA A 235 4.10 25.88 -10.57
C ALA A 235 3.45 25.38 -9.27
N GLY A 236 2.55 24.41 -9.36
CA GLY A 236 1.86 23.80 -8.23
C GLY A 236 0.88 22.71 -8.67
N ILE A 237 0.56 21.79 -7.77
CA ILE A 237 -0.45 20.74 -7.98
C ILE A 237 -1.67 21.03 -7.10
N ARG A 238 -2.89 20.91 -7.64
CA ARG A 238 -4.14 21.10 -6.89
C ARG A 238 -4.59 19.79 -6.24
N PRO A 239 -5.34 19.83 -5.13
CA PRO A 239 -5.93 18.63 -4.54
C PRO A 239 -6.80 17.88 -5.57
N GLY A 240 -6.79 16.55 -5.51
CA GLY A 240 -7.46 15.68 -6.47
C GLY A 240 -6.71 15.45 -7.79
N THR A 241 -5.66 16.23 -8.08
CA THR A 241 -4.84 16.01 -9.28
C THR A 241 -3.92 14.82 -9.07
N TYR A 242 -3.95 13.85 -9.99
CA TYR A 242 -2.92 12.83 -10.09
C TYR A 242 -1.62 13.42 -10.64
N CYS A 243 -0.52 13.08 -10.01
CA CYS A 243 0.82 13.52 -10.40
C CYS A 243 1.87 12.45 -10.09
N GLU A 244 3.03 12.58 -10.72
CA GLU A 244 4.18 11.67 -10.53
C GLU A 244 5.42 12.48 -10.15
N PRO A 245 5.48 13.07 -8.93
CA PRO A 245 6.61 13.86 -8.50
C PRO A 245 7.92 13.07 -8.56
N LYS A 246 9.00 13.73 -8.97
CA LYS A 246 10.37 13.21 -8.82
C LYS A 246 10.67 12.95 -7.34
N MET A 247 11.10 11.74 -7.02
CA MET A 247 11.61 11.37 -5.70
C MET A 247 13.09 11.71 -5.61
N THR A 248 13.43 12.63 -4.70
CA THR A 248 14.84 13.00 -4.44
C THR A 248 15.44 12.13 -3.35
N THR A 249 14.64 11.73 -2.36
CA THR A 249 15.12 10.94 -1.23
C THR A 249 14.13 9.84 -0.87
N VAL A 250 14.65 8.61 -0.74
CA VAL A 250 13.89 7.43 -0.30
C VAL A 250 14.55 6.81 0.94
N GLY A 251 13.79 6.69 2.02
CA GLY A 251 14.23 6.03 3.26
C GLY A 251 13.77 4.57 3.38
N SER A 252 14.62 3.69 3.90
CA SER A 252 14.31 2.30 4.23
C SER A 252 14.90 1.91 5.59
N GLN A 253 14.16 1.13 6.38
CA GLN A 253 14.58 0.63 7.71
C GLN A 253 14.55 -0.89 7.74
N ASP A 254 15.07 -1.52 8.78
CA ASP A 254 15.44 -2.94 8.84
C ASP A 254 14.28 -3.92 9.09
N THR A 255 13.10 -3.45 9.50
CA THR A 255 11.89 -4.30 9.65
C THR A 255 10.97 -4.26 8.43
N THR A 256 11.11 -3.27 7.55
CA THR A 256 10.45 -3.21 6.23
C THR A 256 11.41 -3.51 5.08
N GLY A 257 12.70 -3.27 5.28
CA GLY A 257 13.76 -3.44 4.30
C GLY A 257 13.82 -4.82 3.64
N PRO A 258 13.67 -5.94 4.37
CA PRO A 258 13.56 -7.26 3.76
C PRO A 258 12.38 -7.41 2.79
N MET A 259 11.22 -6.83 3.09
CA MET A 259 10.09 -6.81 2.15
C MET A 259 10.37 -5.89 0.97
N THR A 260 10.91 -4.69 1.21
CA THR A 260 11.28 -3.74 0.14
C THR A 260 12.31 -4.35 -0.81
N ARG A 261 13.28 -5.12 -0.29
CA ARG A 261 14.24 -5.90 -1.08
C ARG A 261 13.52 -6.88 -2.02
N ASP A 262 12.52 -7.59 -1.52
CA ASP A 262 11.83 -8.60 -2.31
C ASP A 262 10.91 -7.93 -3.36
N GLU A 263 10.24 -6.82 -3.03
CA GLU A 263 9.51 -6.02 -4.03
C GLU A 263 10.45 -5.42 -5.10
N LEU A 264 11.68 -5.01 -4.73
CA LEU A 264 12.69 -4.55 -5.70
C LEU A 264 13.15 -5.67 -6.64
N LYS A 265 13.20 -6.93 -6.18
CA LYS A 265 13.50 -8.07 -7.05
C LYS A 265 12.37 -8.33 -8.03
N ASP A 266 11.12 -8.25 -7.57
CA ASP A 266 9.93 -8.45 -8.42
C ASP A 266 9.82 -7.37 -9.50
N LEU A 267 10.26 -6.15 -9.19
CA LEU A 267 10.39 -5.05 -10.17
C LEU A 267 11.64 -5.14 -11.05
N ALA A 268 12.43 -6.21 -10.95
CA ALA A 268 13.69 -6.40 -11.66
C ALA A 268 14.68 -5.22 -11.48
N CYS A 269 14.68 -4.57 -10.31
CA CYS A 269 15.52 -3.41 -10.04
C CYS A 269 16.98 -3.81 -9.86
N LEU A 270 17.83 -3.41 -10.81
CA LEU A 270 19.28 -3.60 -10.77
C LEU A 270 20.06 -2.36 -10.33
N GLY A 271 19.41 -1.20 -10.29
CA GLY A 271 19.99 0.07 -9.84
C GLY A 271 18.88 1.06 -9.52
N PHE A 272 19.11 1.95 -8.57
CA PHE A 272 18.15 2.98 -8.21
C PHE A 272 18.22 4.16 -9.18
N SER A 273 17.05 4.70 -9.54
CA SER A 273 16.94 5.94 -10.32
C SER A 273 16.65 7.16 -9.44
N THR A 274 16.28 6.95 -8.17
CA THR A 274 16.18 8.03 -7.17
C THR A 274 17.58 8.55 -6.82
N ASP A 275 17.72 9.88 -6.70
CA ASP A 275 18.99 10.53 -6.39
C ASP A 275 19.65 10.01 -5.09
N LEU A 276 18.86 9.74 -4.03
CA LEU A 276 19.32 9.12 -2.79
C LEU A 276 18.35 8.07 -2.26
N VAL A 277 18.86 6.85 -2.04
CA VAL A 277 18.17 5.78 -1.30
C VAL A 277 19.02 5.41 -0.08
N MET A 278 18.45 5.46 1.12
CA MET A 278 19.16 5.19 2.38
C MET A 278 18.52 4.02 3.16
N GLN A 279 19.34 3.05 3.60
CA GLN A 279 18.95 1.94 4.47
C GLN A 279 19.54 2.10 5.87
N SER A 280 18.72 1.93 6.92
CA SER A 280 19.16 1.90 8.32
C SER A 280 19.04 0.52 8.98
N PHE A 281 19.67 0.35 10.14
CA PHE A 281 19.54 -0.85 11.00
C PHE A 281 19.24 -0.42 12.44
N CYS A 282 18.03 0.06 12.69
CA CYS A 282 17.68 0.74 13.95
C CYS A 282 16.64 0.01 14.79
N HIS A 283 15.81 -0.85 14.20
CA HIS A 283 14.73 -1.54 14.92
C HIS A 283 15.16 -2.90 15.47
N THR A 284 16.16 -3.54 14.86
CA THR A 284 16.58 -4.91 15.17
C THR A 284 17.99 -4.99 15.76
N ALA A 285 18.69 -3.86 15.88
CA ALA A 285 20.11 -3.83 16.26
C ALA A 285 20.38 -4.09 17.75
N ALA A 286 19.45 -3.73 18.65
CA ALA A 286 19.70 -3.83 20.10
C ALA A 286 19.76 -5.28 20.60
N TYR A 287 18.85 -6.13 20.11
CA TYR A 287 18.72 -7.53 20.51
C TYR A 287 18.41 -8.41 19.29
N PRO A 288 19.38 -8.61 18.38
CA PRO A 288 19.12 -9.28 17.11
C PRO A 288 18.85 -10.76 17.30
N LYS A 289 17.78 -11.27 16.68
CA LYS A 289 17.57 -12.70 16.47
C LYS A 289 18.53 -13.21 15.38
N PRO A 290 18.77 -14.52 15.26
CA PRO A 290 19.64 -15.07 14.21
C PRO A 290 19.26 -14.63 12.77
N ILE A 291 17.96 -14.47 12.51
CA ILE A 291 17.45 -13.97 11.22
C ILE A 291 17.72 -12.47 11.01
N ASP A 292 17.74 -11.68 12.08
CA ASP A 292 18.10 -10.26 12.03
C ASP A 292 19.59 -10.12 11.71
N VAL A 293 20.45 -10.95 12.31
CA VAL A 293 21.89 -11.01 11.98
C VAL A 293 22.11 -11.31 10.50
N LYS A 294 21.35 -12.26 9.92
CA LYS A 294 21.40 -12.51 8.48
C LYS A 294 21.00 -11.27 7.67
N THR A 295 19.98 -10.54 8.11
CA THR A 295 19.56 -9.28 7.48
C THR A 295 20.68 -8.24 7.54
N HIS A 296 21.35 -8.10 8.69
CA HIS A 296 22.47 -7.16 8.89
C HIS A 296 23.65 -7.46 7.97
N HIS A 297 23.87 -8.73 7.61
CA HIS A 297 24.95 -9.13 6.70
C HIS A 297 24.60 -9.08 5.22
N THR A 298 23.31 -9.14 4.85
CA THR A 298 22.90 -9.30 3.44
C THR A 298 22.23 -8.06 2.84
N LEU A 299 21.51 -7.28 3.66
CA LEU A 299 20.79 -6.11 3.19
C LEU A 299 21.70 -4.94 2.80
N PRO A 300 22.85 -4.66 3.47
CA PRO A 300 23.75 -3.59 3.07
C PRO A 300 24.23 -3.72 1.63
N ASP A 301 24.77 -4.88 1.26
CA ASP A 301 25.31 -5.11 -0.08
C ASP A 301 24.21 -5.03 -1.15
N PHE A 302 23.01 -5.52 -0.85
CA PHE A 302 21.87 -5.42 -1.76
C PHE A 302 21.54 -3.95 -2.10
N ILE A 303 21.62 -3.06 -1.12
CA ILE A 303 21.35 -1.62 -1.28
C ILE A 303 22.53 -0.92 -1.97
N MET A 304 23.75 -1.17 -1.51
CA MET A 304 24.96 -0.49 -2.05
C MET A 304 25.23 -0.86 -3.51
N THR A 305 25.01 -2.12 -3.90
CA THR A 305 25.18 -2.57 -5.31
C THR A 305 24.19 -1.90 -6.27
N ARG A 306 23.11 -1.29 -5.75
CA ARG A 306 22.13 -0.51 -6.52
C ARG A 306 22.36 0.99 -6.46
N GLY A 307 23.46 1.45 -5.85
CA GLY A 307 23.79 2.87 -5.69
C GLY A 307 23.21 3.52 -4.43
N GLY A 308 22.63 2.75 -3.51
CA GLY A 308 22.10 3.26 -2.25
C GLY A 308 23.16 3.40 -1.16
N VAL A 309 22.83 4.18 -0.13
CA VAL A 309 23.61 4.35 1.10
C VAL A 309 23.11 3.36 2.15
N SER A 310 24.02 2.60 2.76
CA SER A 310 23.70 1.71 3.88
C SER A 310 24.38 2.21 5.15
N LEU A 311 23.60 2.46 6.20
CA LEU A 311 24.10 2.60 7.56
C LEU A 311 24.46 1.22 8.13
N ARG A 312 24.96 1.20 9.37
CA ARG A 312 25.37 0.01 10.11
C ARG A 312 24.50 -0.21 11.35
N PRO A 313 24.35 -1.46 11.82
CA PRO A 313 23.79 -1.72 13.15
C PRO A 313 24.55 -0.93 14.22
N GLY A 314 23.82 -0.16 15.03
CA GLY A 314 24.39 0.72 16.07
C GLY A 314 24.50 2.20 15.68
N ASP A 315 24.36 2.57 14.39
CA ASP A 315 24.42 3.97 13.97
C ASP A 315 23.22 4.79 14.47
N GLY A 316 22.10 4.14 14.75
CA GLY A 316 20.92 4.73 15.36
C GLY A 316 19.74 4.94 14.40
N ILE A 317 18.77 5.74 14.85
CA ILE A 317 17.44 5.86 14.24
C ILE A 317 17.50 6.39 12.80
N ILE A 318 16.76 5.77 11.88
CA ILE A 318 16.66 6.14 10.46
C ILE A 318 16.52 7.64 10.25
N HIS A 319 15.52 8.27 10.87
CA HIS A 319 15.15 9.66 10.59
C HIS A 319 16.20 10.66 11.10
N SER A 320 16.97 10.29 12.14
CA SER A 320 18.12 11.09 12.58
C SER A 320 19.15 11.21 11.47
N TRP A 321 19.39 10.15 10.71
CA TRP A 321 20.35 10.17 9.60
C TRP A 321 19.73 10.71 8.31
N LEU A 322 18.55 10.21 7.94
CA LEU A 322 17.86 10.59 6.71
C LEU A 322 17.64 12.10 6.63
N ASN A 323 17.20 12.72 7.73
CA ASN A 323 16.92 14.16 7.77
C ASN A 323 18.15 15.04 7.54
N ARG A 324 19.37 14.50 7.74
CA ARG A 324 20.63 15.20 7.48
C ARG A 324 21.08 15.09 6.01
N MET A 325 20.39 14.29 5.21
CA MET A 325 20.70 14.03 3.80
C MET A 325 19.67 14.68 2.85
N LEU A 326 18.69 15.40 3.41
CA LEU A 326 17.62 16.02 2.63
C LEU A 326 18.08 17.30 1.94
N LEU A 327 17.51 17.55 0.76
CA LEU A 327 17.60 18.84 0.08
C LEU A 327 16.32 19.65 0.33
N PRO A 328 16.40 20.94 0.67
CA PRO A 328 15.23 21.79 0.87
C PRO A 328 14.29 21.81 -0.35
N ASP A 329 12.98 21.93 -0.10
CA ASP A 329 11.92 22.03 -1.11
C ASP A 329 11.90 20.89 -2.14
N THR A 330 12.35 19.71 -1.74
CA THR A 330 12.26 18.48 -2.55
C THR A 330 11.22 17.52 -1.99
N VAL A 331 10.84 16.53 -2.80
CA VAL A 331 9.84 15.51 -2.46
C VAL A 331 10.55 14.15 -2.26
N GLY A 332 10.08 13.37 -1.29
CA GLY A 332 10.53 12.00 -1.12
C GLY A 332 9.51 11.08 -0.47
N THR A 333 9.95 9.87 -0.15
CA THR A 333 9.14 8.84 0.51
C THR A 333 10.01 7.97 1.42
N GLY A 334 9.39 7.02 2.11
CA GLY A 334 10.11 6.02 2.86
C GLY A 334 9.22 4.91 3.37
N GLY A 335 9.84 3.74 3.55
CA GLY A 335 9.22 2.52 4.10
C GLY A 335 9.02 2.57 5.61
N ASP A 336 8.60 3.73 6.12
CA ASP A 336 8.33 3.99 7.52
C ASP A 336 7.32 5.15 7.66
N SER A 337 6.26 4.96 8.46
CA SER A 337 5.17 5.94 8.63
C SER A 337 5.62 7.28 9.24
N HIS A 338 6.78 7.31 9.90
CA HIS A 338 7.39 8.51 10.46
C HIS A 338 8.40 9.16 9.52
N THR A 339 8.46 8.72 8.25
CA THR A 339 9.19 9.45 7.20
C THR A 339 8.48 10.78 6.93
N ARG A 340 8.76 11.77 7.77
CA ARG A 340 8.15 13.11 7.77
C ARG A 340 9.28 14.13 7.72
N PHE A 341 9.63 14.54 6.52
CA PHE A 341 10.78 15.41 6.28
C PHE A 341 10.61 16.77 6.95
N PRO A 342 11.59 17.24 7.74
CA PRO A 342 11.56 18.58 8.33
C PRO A 342 11.84 19.70 7.32
N ILE A 343 12.46 19.36 6.19
CA ILE A 343 12.70 20.27 5.06
C ILE A 343 12.28 19.57 3.76
N GLY A 344 11.46 20.23 2.94
CA GLY A 344 10.74 19.58 1.84
C GLY A 344 9.47 18.88 2.32
N ILE A 345 9.03 17.84 1.59
CA ILE A 345 7.83 17.06 1.93
C ILE A 345 8.03 15.59 1.62
N SER A 346 7.44 14.73 2.44
CA SER A 346 7.46 13.28 2.21
C SER A 346 6.10 12.63 2.39
N PHE A 347 5.84 11.61 1.56
CA PHE A 347 4.66 10.77 1.65
C PHE A 347 5.09 9.34 1.97
N PRO A 348 4.99 8.88 3.24
CA PRO A 348 5.30 7.51 3.60
C PRO A 348 4.47 6.49 2.82
N ALA A 349 5.05 5.32 2.55
CA ALA A 349 4.36 4.29 1.82
C ALA A 349 4.77 2.87 2.25
N GLY A 350 4.01 1.88 1.80
CA GLY A 350 4.36 0.47 1.95
C GLY A 350 5.55 0.08 1.05
N SER A 351 6.15 -1.07 1.34
CA SER A 351 7.36 -1.56 0.65
C SER A 351 7.25 -1.63 -0.88
N GLY A 352 6.07 -1.89 -1.44
CA GLY A 352 5.87 -1.95 -2.89
C GLY A 352 6.08 -0.59 -3.56
N LEU A 353 5.40 0.45 -3.08
CA LEU A 353 5.54 1.80 -3.60
C LEU A 353 6.92 2.40 -3.34
N VAL A 354 7.53 2.06 -2.20
CA VAL A 354 8.92 2.46 -1.89
C VAL A 354 9.91 1.82 -2.86
N ALA A 355 9.72 0.54 -3.19
CA ALA A 355 10.53 -0.14 -4.20
C ALA A 355 10.35 0.50 -5.58
N PHE A 356 9.11 0.80 -5.98
CA PHE A 356 8.81 1.49 -7.23
C PHE A 356 9.47 2.87 -7.30
N ALA A 357 9.34 3.67 -6.24
CA ALA A 357 9.96 4.98 -6.12
C ALA A 357 11.49 4.91 -6.25
N ALA A 358 12.13 4.02 -5.49
CA ALA A 358 13.57 3.82 -5.55
C ALA A 358 14.05 3.42 -6.96
N ALA A 359 13.33 2.49 -7.61
CA ALA A 359 13.68 1.96 -8.92
C ALA A 359 13.47 2.97 -10.06
N THR A 360 12.39 3.73 -10.04
CA THR A 360 11.98 4.60 -11.16
C THR A 360 12.30 6.08 -10.96
N GLY A 361 12.54 6.52 -9.73
CA GLY A 361 12.80 7.92 -9.39
C GLY A 361 11.54 8.79 -9.33
N VAL A 362 10.35 8.20 -9.45
CA VAL A 362 9.05 8.89 -9.38
C VAL A 362 8.08 8.12 -8.49
N MET A 363 7.02 8.78 -8.00
CA MET A 363 5.99 8.12 -7.19
C MET A 363 4.60 8.60 -7.61
N PRO A 364 3.64 7.70 -7.90
CA PRO A 364 2.25 8.10 -8.12
C PRO A 364 1.64 8.73 -6.87
N LEU A 365 0.92 9.83 -7.08
CA LEU A 365 0.28 10.58 -6.02
C LEU A 365 -1.01 11.24 -6.52
N ASP A 366 -2.14 10.86 -5.92
CA ASP A 366 -3.33 11.70 -5.93
C ASP A 366 -3.15 12.77 -4.87
N MET A 367 -2.99 14.03 -5.30
CA MET A 367 -2.64 15.12 -4.39
C MET A 367 -3.73 15.30 -3.33
N PRO A 368 -3.41 15.14 -2.02
CA PRO A 368 -4.40 15.32 -0.97
C PRO A 368 -4.73 16.79 -0.74
N GLU A 369 -5.85 17.02 -0.05
CA GLU A 369 -6.16 18.33 0.53
C GLU A 369 -5.17 18.71 1.63
N SER A 370 -5.15 19.99 2.01
CA SER A 370 -4.29 20.51 3.07
C SER A 370 -5.15 21.11 4.18
N ILE A 371 -4.74 20.88 5.43
CA ILE A 371 -5.30 21.53 6.62
C ILE A 371 -4.24 22.51 7.13
N LEU A 372 -4.64 23.73 7.47
CA LEU A 372 -3.76 24.78 8.02
C LEU A 372 -4.14 25.09 9.46
#